data_AF-A0A7C5X875-F1
#
_entry.id   AF-A0A7C5X875-F1
#
_cell.length_a   1.000
_cell.length_b   1.000
_cell.length_c   1.000
_cell.angle_alpha   90.00
_cell.angle_beta   90.00
_cell.angle_gamma   90.00
#
_symmetry.space_group_name_H-M   'P 1'
#
loop_
_entity.id
_entity.type
_entity.pdbx_description
1 polymer ?
#
loop_
_entity_poly.entity_id
_entity_poly.type
_entity_poly.pdbx_seq_one_letter_code
_entity_poly.pdbx_strand_id
1 'polypeptide(L)'
;MYLRIDRLQIELPAPTEPDPNAAAAVQELLGGRFGEMNTLMTYTYQSFNFRLHKNPVLKPFRDLVSNIATEELGHIELVSAVINALYVGATKPSPPEKAPLKPLKDARNTYHAAMTGLTAFPFDSHGAPWKGEYIFVSGNLTLDFLYNFFLEVGARLAKMRV
;
A
#
# COMPACT_ATOMS: atom_id res chain seq x y z
N MET A 1 14.17 15.57 -0.69
CA MET A 1 13.89 15.50 -2.14
C MET A 1 13.79 14.03 -2.50
N TYR A 2 12.92 13.67 -3.44
CA TYR A 2 12.78 12.31 -3.96
C TYR A 2 13.10 12.32 -5.46
N LEU A 3 13.62 11.21 -5.95
CA LEU A 3 13.73 10.90 -7.37
C LEU A 3 12.88 9.66 -7.64
N ARG A 4 12.40 9.49 -8.88
CA ARG A 4 11.66 8.30 -9.29
C ARG A 4 12.42 7.56 -10.38
N ILE A 5 12.51 6.24 -10.23
CA ILE A 5 12.97 5.32 -11.25
C ILE A 5 11.72 4.62 -11.77
N ASP A 6 11.49 4.63 -13.08
CA ASP A 6 10.30 4.03 -13.70
C ASP A 6 10.43 2.50 -13.82
N ARG A 7 10.54 1.83 -12.67
CA ARG A 7 10.64 0.37 -12.55
C ARG A 7 10.06 -0.07 -11.21
N LEU A 8 9.30 -1.16 -11.22
CA LEU A 8 8.94 -1.88 -10.01
C LEU A 8 10.19 -2.47 -9.35
N GLN A 9 10.14 -2.67 -8.03
CA GLN A 9 11.25 -3.25 -7.26
C GLN A 9 11.57 -4.69 -7.68
N ILE A 10 10.58 -5.40 -8.22
CA ILE A 10 10.71 -6.71 -8.87
C ILE A 10 9.80 -6.79 -10.11
N GLU A 11 10.11 -7.68 -11.04
CA GLU A 11 9.20 -8.03 -12.13
C GLU A 11 8.01 -8.85 -11.60
N LEU A 12 6.82 -8.59 -12.13
CA LEU A 12 5.60 -9.33 -11.81
C LEU A 12 5.18 -10.18 -13.01
N PRO A 13 4.78 -11.46 -12.79
CA PRO A 13 4.16 -12.23 -13.84
C PRO A 13 2.79 -11.63 -14.21
N ALA A 14 2.41 -11.77 -15.48
CA ALA A 14 1.06 -11.43 -15.90
C ALA A 14 0.05 -12.43 -15.30
N PRO A 15 -1.07 -11.98 -14.72
CA PRO A 15 -2.15 -12.87 -14.31
C PRO A 15 -2.72 -13.62 -15.52
N THR A 16 -3.11 -14.89 -15.31
CA THR A 16 -3.74 -15.71 -16.36
C THR A 16 -5.18 -15.30 -16.64
N GLU A 17 -5.87 -14.79 -15.62
CA GLU A 17 -7.26 -14.33 -15.68
C GLU A 17 -7.49 -13.20 -14.66
N PRO A 18 -8.47 -12.31 -14.90
CA PRO A 18 -8.83 -11.27 -13.95
C PRO A 18 -9.47 -11.87 -12.68
N ASP A 19 -9.12 -11.33 -11.52
CA ASP A 19 -9.73 -11.68 -10.23
C ASP A 19 -10.02 -10.42 -9.38
N PRO A 20 -11.21 -9.81 -9.56
CA PRO A 20 -11.64 -8.64 -8.79
C PRO A 20 -11.72 -8.86 -7.27
N ASN A 21 -11.96 -10.10 -6.83
CA ASN A 21 -12.11 -10.40 -5.40
C ASN A 21 -10.75 -10.59 -4.73
N ALA A 22 -9.78 -11.17 -5.43
CA ALA A 22 -8.38 -11.14 -5.02
C ALA A 22 -7.87 -9.70 -4.97
N ALA A 23 -8.16 -8.87 -5.98
CA ALA A 23 -7.80 -7.45 -5.97
C ALA A 23 -8.37 -6.71 -4.75
N ALA A 24 -9.61 -7.01 -4.38
CA ALA A 24 -10.23 -6.49 -3.16
C ALA A 24 -9.58 -7.01 -1.86
N ALA A 25 -9.05 -8.25 -1.83
CA ALA A 25 -8.33 -8.77 -0.66
C ALA A 25 -6.93 -8.14 -0.53
N VAL A 26 -6.19 -8.03 -1.64
CA VAL A 26 -4.86 -7.42 -1.71
C VAL A 26 -4.88 -5.93 -1.32
N GLN A 27 -6.01 -5.24 -1.46
CA GLN A 27 -6.19 -3.88 -0.93
C GLN A 27 -5.92 -3.77 0.58
N GLU A 28 -6.09 -4.83 1.36
CA GLU A 28 -5.69 -4.83 2.78
C GLU A 28 -4.18 -4.58 2.94
N LEU A 29 -3.38 -5.08 2.01
CA LEU A 29 -1.93 -4.91 1.99
C LEU A 29 -1.53 -3.52 1.50
N LEU A 30 -2.43 -2.77 0.85
CA LEU A 30 -2.18 -1.38 0.45
C LEU A 30 -2.66 -0.40 1.52
N GLY A 31 -3.99 -0.22 1.63
CA GLY A 31 -4.63 0.80 2.47
C GLY A 31 -5.17 0.30 3.80
N GLY A 32 -5.01 -0.99 4.11
CA GLY A 32 -5.36 -1.55 5.42
C GLY A 32 -4.48 -1.01 6.55
N ARG A 33 -4.86 -1.29 7.81
CA ARG A 33 -4.17 -0.77 9.00
C ARG A 33 -2.70 -1.19 9.09
N PHE A 34 -2.38 -2.39 8.59
CA PHE A 34 -1.01 -2.92 8.50
C PHE A 34 -0.53 -3.02 7.04
N GLY A 35 -1.15 -2.26 6.13
CA GLY A 35 -0.73 -2.19 4.73
C GLY A 35 0.45 -1.24 4.51
N GLU A 36 1.00 -1.27 3.30
CA GLU A 36 2.21 -0.53 2.93
C GLU A 36 2.02 1.00 3.01
N MET A 37 0.79 1.50 2.92
CA MET A 37 0.52 2.92 3.16
C MET A 37 0.85 3.32 4.60
N ASN A 38 0.63 2.43 5.58
CA ASN A 38 0.94 2.74 6.98
C ASN A 38 2.44 2.58 7.30
N THR A 39 3.13 1.57 6.76
CA THR A 39 4.60 1.45 6.88
C THR A 39 5.26 2.69 6.28
N LEU A 40 4.93 3.01 5.02
CA LEU A 40 5.43 4.19 4.33
C LEU A 40 5.25 5.47 5.16
N MET A 41 4.02 5.77 5.55
CA MET A 41 3.73 7.06 6.19
C MET A 41 4.28 7.11 7.61
N THR A 42 4.31 5.99 8.35
CA THR A 42 4.95 5.94 9.67
C THR A 42 6.44 6.26 9.56
N TYR A 43 7.20 5.54 8.72
CA TYR A 43 8.62 5.80 8.57
C TYR A 43 8.91 7.19 8.00
N THR A 44 8.08 7.67 7.06
CA THR A 44 8.23 9.00 6.48
C THR A 44 8.08 10.10 7.52
N TYR A 45 7.02 10.07 8.34
CA TYR A 45 6.83 11.09 9.37
C TYR A 45 7.82 10.94 10.54
N GLN A 46 8.25 9.73 10.89
CA GLN A 46 9.35 9.54 11.86
C GLN A 46 10.68 10.08 11.33
N SER A 47 10.97 9.91 10.04
CA SER A 47 12.15 10.48 9.37
C SER A 47 12.12 12.01 9.40
N PHE A 48 10.99 12.61 9.03
CA PHE A 48 10.83 14.08 9.02
C PHE A 48 10.90 14.69 10.43
N ASN A 49 10.34 14.00 11.42
CA ASN A 49 10.27 14.47 12.81
C ASN A 49 11.45 14.03 13.67
N PHE A 50 12.44 13.34 13.09
CA PHE A 50 13.62 12.90 13.83
C PHE A 50 14.34 14.12 14.44
N ARG A 51 14.77 14.03 15.70
CA ARG A 51 15.42 15.17 16.38
C ARG A 51 16.94 15.05 16.34
N LEU A 52 17.63 16.18 16.55
CA LEU A 52 19.10 16.22 16.66
C LEU A 52 19.83 15.71 15.40
N HIS A 53 19.42 16.19 14.21
CA HIS A 53 19.96 15.73 12.91
C HIS A 53 21.49 15.82 12.76
N LYS A 54 22.17 16.67 13.53
CA LYS A 54 23.63 16.80 13.47
C LYS A 54 24.37 15.88 14.45
N ASN A 55 23.66 15.13 15.30
CA ASN A 55 24.26 14.25 16.28
C ASN A 55 24.78 12.95 15.59
N PRO A 56 26.10 12.69 15.60
CA PRO A 56 26.67 11.52 14.93
C PRO A 56 26.24 10.19 15.57
N VAL A 57 25.90 10.18 16.87
CA VAL A 57 25.43 8.98 17.58
C VAL A 57 24.05 8.54 17.07
N LEU A 58 23.21 9.50 16.68
CA LEU A 58 21.83 9.22 16.22
C LEU A 58 21.72 9.06 14.70
N LYS A 59 22.77 9.46 13.96
CA LYS A 59 22.80 9.39 12.50
C LYS A 59 22.42 8.00 11.95
N PRO A 60 22.96 6.87 12.46
CA PRO A 60 22.64 5.55 11.91
C PRO A 60 21.15 5.20 12.00
N PHE A 61 20.49 5.58 13.10
CA PHE A 61 19.06 5.30 13.32
C PHE A 61 18.17 6.16 12.42
N ARG A 62 18.51 7.45 12.28
CA ARG A 62 17.79 8.33 11.35
C ARG A 62 17.94 7.85 9.91
N ASP A 63 19.16 7.50 9.52
CA ASP A 63 19.43 7.02 8.17
C ASP A 63 18.67 5.71 7.89
N LEU A 64 18.61 4.79 8.86
CA LEU A 64 17.80 3.57 8.77
C LEU A 64 16.32 3.88 8.50
N VAL A 65 15.69 4.71 9.35
CA VAL A 65 14.26 5.08 9.21
C VAL A 65 14.00 5.78 7.87
N SER A 66 14.88 6.71 7.47
CA SER A 66 14.72 7.46 6.22
C SER A 66 14.90 6.58 4.99
N ASN A 67 15.79 5.58 5.07
CA ASN A 67 16.03 4.64 4.00
C ASN A 67 14.85 3.67 3.84
N ILE A 68 14.34 3.10 4.94
CA ILE A 68 13.15 2.23 4.90
C ILE A 68 11.94 3.01 4.39
N ALA A 69 11.71 4.25 4.86
CA ALA A 69 10.65 5.11 4.32
C ALA A 69 10.73 5.26 2.79
N THR A 70 11.94 5.24 2.23
CA THR A 70 12.14 5.34 0.78
C THR A 70 11.85 4.00 0.08
N GLU A 71 12.18 2.87 0.71
CA GLU A 71 11.83 1.53 0.21
C GLU A 71 10.31 1.33 0.16
N GLU A 72 9.58 1.77 1.19
CA GLU A 72 8.12 1.62 1.25
C GLU A 72 7.37 2.40 0.15
N LEU A 73 8.00 3.39 -0.49
CA LEU A 73 7.45 4.02 -1.70
C LEU A 73 7.35 3.00 -2.86
N GLY A 74 8.35 2.13 -2.99
CA GLY A 74 8.35 1.04 -3.96
C GLY A 74 7.33 -0.05 -3.61
N HIS A 75 7.10 -0.31 -2.33
CA HIS A 75 6.11 -1.30 -1.88
C HIS A 75 4.67 -0.88 -2.21
N ILE A 76 4.29 0.38 -1.94
CA ILE A 76 2.95 0.85 -2.34
C ILE A 76 2.76 0.83 -3.86
N GLU A 77 3.82 1.09 -4.65
CA GLU A 77 3.79 1.01 -6.12
C GLU A 77 3.63 -0.44 -6.57
N LEU A 78 4.38 -1.37 -5.97
CA LEU A 78 4.33 -2.80 -6.27
C LEU A 78 2.96 -3.42 -5.94
N VAL A 79 2.43 -3.16 -4.75
CA VAL A 79 1.10 -3.67 -4.36
C VAL A 79 0.00 -3.08 -5.24
N SER A 80 0.10 -1.78 -5.57
CA SER A 80 -0.82 -1.16 -6.52
C SER A 80 -0.74 -1.80 -7.91
N ALA A 81 0.46 -2.14 -8.39
CA ALA A 81 0.64 -2.84 -9.65
C ALA A 81 -0.01 -4.24 -9.64
N VAL A 82 0.11 -4.98 -8.53
CA VAL A 82 -0.59 -6.28 -8.35
C VAL A 82 -2.11 -6.10 -8.42
N ILE A 83 -2.68 -5.16 -7.67
CA ILE A 83 -4.13 -4.89 -7.68
C ILE A 83 -4.61 -4.51 -9.09
N ASN A 84 -3.88 -3.64 -9.78
CA ASN A 84 -4.21 -3.22 -11.13
C ASN A 84 -4.13 -4.39 -12.13
N ALA A 85 -3.10 -5.24 -12.01
CA ALA A 85 -2.93 -6.39 -12.89
C ALA A 85 -4.10 -7.38 -12.76
N LEU A 86 -4.63 -7.59 -11.55
CA LEU A 86 -5.78 -8.46 -11.29
C LEU A 86 -7.09 -7.97 -11.94
N TYR A 87 -7.15 -6.73 -12.41
CA TYR A 87 -8.29 -6.19 -13.17
C TYR A 87 -8.13 -6.27 -14.70
N VAL A 88 -6.94 -6.61 -15.21
CA VAL A 88 -6.70 -6.66 -16.65
C VAL A 88 -7.59 -7.72 -17.30
N GLY A 89 -8.44 -7.28 -18.22
CA GLY A 89 -9.39 -8.15 -18.92
C GLY A 89 -10.69 -8.44 -18.15
N ALA A 90 -10.90 -7.86 -16.97
CA ALA A 90 -12.12 -8.06 -16.17
C ALA A 90 -13.40 -7.59 -16.86
N THR A 91 -13.27 -6.65 -17.80
CA THR A 91 -14.38 -6.10 -18.59
C THR A 91 -13.92 -5.86 -20.04
N LYS A 92 -14.89 -5.65 -20.94
CA LYS A 92 -14.63 -5.32 -22.35
C LYS A 92 -15.41 -4.07 -22.74
N PRO A 93 -14.84 -3.17 -23.56
CA PRO A 93 -15.57 -2.02 -24.08
C PRO A 93 -16.84 -2.45 -24.81
N SER A 94 -17.96 -1.86 -24.44
CA SER A 94 -19.26 -2.10 -25.05
C SER A 94 -20.21 -0.95 -24.68
N PRO A 95 -21.24 -0.67 -25.49
CA PRO A 95 -22.27 0.29 -25.13
C PRO A 95 -22.91 0.02 -23.75
N PRO A 96 -23.27 1.05 -22.96
CA PRO A 96 -23.78 0.91 -21.59
C PRO A 96 -25.02 0.00 -21.46
N GLU A 97 -25.89 -0.02 -22.46
CA GLU A 97 -27.10 -0.85 -22.50
C GLU A 97 -26.81 -2.36 -22.49
N LYS A 98 -25.59 -2.76 -22.86
CA LYS A 98 -25.13 -4.16 -22.78
C LYS A 98 -24.51 -4.51 -21.43
N ALA A 99 -24.48 -3.56 -20.49
CA ALA A 99 -23.90 -3.71 -19.15
C ALA A 99 -22.45 -4.26 -19.18
N PRO A 100 -21.47 -3.54 -19.78
CA PRO A 100 -20.07 -4.00 -19.89
C PRO A 100 -19.40 -4.35 -18.55
N LEU A 101 -19.86 -3.74 -17.46
CA LEU A 101 -19.35 -3.96 -16.10
C LEU A 101 -20.10 -5.07 -15.35
N LYS A 102 -21.05 -5.79 -16.00
CA LYS A 102 -21.82 -6.87 -15.38
C LYS A 102 -20.97 -7.93 -14.66
N PRO A 103 -19.78 -8.33 -15.15
CA PRO A 103 -18.92 -9.27 -14.42
C PRO A 103 -18.52 -8.80 -13.00
N LEU A 104 -18.54 -7.49 -12.75
CA LEU A 104 -18.12 -6.87 -11.49
C LEU A 104 -19.28 -6.60 -10.53
N LYS A 105 -20.52 -6.85 -10.94
CA LYS A 105 -21.73 -6.53 -10.17
C LYS A 105 -21.74 -7.23 -8.81
N ASP A 106 -21.22 -8.46 -8.74
CA ASP A 106 -21.16 -9.27 -7.52
C ASP A 106 -19.74 -9.30 -6.90
N ALA A 107 -18.84 -8.40 -7.32
CA ALA A 107 -17.51 -8.28 -6.72
C ALA A 107 -17.63 -7.70 -5.29
N ARG A 108 -16.77 -8.18 -4.38
CA ARG A 108 -16.72 -7.71 -2.98
C ARG A 108 -16.52 -6.21 -2.85
N ASN A 109 -15.77 -5.62 -3.78
CA ASN A 109 -15.50 -4.19 -3.83
C ASN A 109 -15.94 -3.60 -5.16
N THR A 110 -17.21 -3.15 -5.22
CA THR A 110 -17.77 -2.47 -6.40
C THR A 110 -17.25 -1.04 -6.56
N TYR A 111 -16.60 -0.46 -5.54
CA TYR A 111 -16.01 0.88 -5.60
C TYR A 111 -14.90 0.94 -6.67
N HIS A 112 -14.13 -0.14 -6.84
CA HIS A 112 -13.14 -0.22 -7.92
C HIS A 112 -13.78 0.01 -9.31
N ALA A 113 -14.96 -0.58 -9.55
CA ALA A 113 -15.67 -0.41 -10.81
C ALA A 113 -16.33 0.96 -10.95
N ALA A 114 -16.93 1.47 -9.86
CA ALA A 114 -17.74 2.68 -9.88
C ALA A 114 -16.91 3.98 -9.85
N MET A 115 -15.78 3.98 -9.15
CA MET A 115 -15.07 5.22 -8.77
C MET A 115 -13.62 5.27 -9.23
N THR A 116 -12.91 4.12 -9.31
CA THR A 116 -11.47 4.12 -9.56
C THR A 116 -11.11 3.71 -10.98
N GLY A 117 -12.06 3.21 -11.76
CA GLY A 117 -11.79 2.74 -13.13
C GLY A 117 -10.98 1.44 -13.13
N LEU A 118 -11.25 0.54 -12.18
CA LEU A 118 -10.59 -0.76 -12.01
C LEU A 118 -9.13 -0.66 -11.58
N THR A 119 -8.81 0.31 -10.73
CA THR A 119 -7.46 0.52 -10.19
C THR A 119 -7.44 0.47 -8.67
N ALA A 120 -6.24 0.23 -8.13
CA ALA A 120 -5.91 0.46 -6.73
C ALA A 120 -6.26 1.87 -6.28
N PHE A 121 -6.52 2.01 -4.98
CA PHE A 121 -6.93 3.26 -4.34
C PHE A 121 -6.62 3.19 -2.84
N PRO A 122 -6.37 4.30 -2.13
CA PRO A 122 -5.97 4.29 -0.71
C PRO A 122 -7.13 3.94 0.26
N PHE A 123 -7.59 2.69 0.23
CA PHE A 123 -8.53 2.11 1.18
C PHE A 123 -8.19 0.65 1.50
N ASP A 124 -8.83 0.09 2.51
CA ASP A 124 -8.68 -1.30 2.93
C ASP A 124 -9.51 -2.29 2.10
N SER A 125 -9.46 -3.58 2.46
CA SER A 125 -10.19 -4.65 1.73
C SER A 125 -11.72 -4.59 1.83
N HIS A 126 -12.27 -3.64 2.60
CA HIS A 126 -13.69 -3.36 2.75
C HIS A 126 -14.06 -1.95 2.27
N GLY A 127 -13.12 -1.23 1.65
CA GLY A 127 -13.34 0.11 1.09
C GLY A 127 -13.31 1.23 2.12
N ALA A 128 -12.88 0.98 3.36
CA ALA A 128 -12.67 2.07 4.33
C ALA A 128 -11.41 2.85 3.94
N PRO A 129 -11.48 4.19 3.79
CA PRO A 129 -10.32 4.99 3.44
C PRO A 129 -9.17 4.79 4.42
N TRP A 130 -7.94 4.75 3.91
CA TRP A 130 -6.76 4.80 4.76
C TRP A 130 -6.77 6.11 5.55
N LYS A 131 -6.44 6.03 6.85
CA LYS A 131 -6.52 7.18 7.75
C LYS A 131 -5.15 7.49 8.31
N GLY A 132 -4.79 8.77 8.32
CA GLY A 132 -3.56 9.25 8.94
C GLY A 132 -3.45 8.93 10.43
N GLU A 133 -4.57 8.62 11.10
CA GLU A 133 -4.60 8.14 12.49
C GLU A 133 -3.87 6.79 12.70
N TYR A 134 -3.58 6.05 11.64
CA TYR A 134 -2.81 4.81 11.72
C TYR A 134 -1.32 5.05 12.00
N ILE A 135 -0.82 6.23 11.64
CA ILE A 135 0.58 6.63 11.84
C ILE A 135 0.87 6.75 13.33
N PHE A 136 2.00 6.19 13.77
CA PHE A 136 2.53 6.42 15.11
C PHE A 136 3.90 7.11 15.06
N VAL A 137 3.96 8.31 15.66
CA VAL A 137 5.18 9.09 15.81
C VAL A 137 5.17 9.74 17.19
N SER A 138 6.09 9.32 18.06
CA SER A 138 6.21 9.88 19.41
C SER A 138 7.39 10.85 19.54
N GLY A 139 8.39 10.75 18.66
CA GLY A 139 9.66 11.48 18.79
C GLY A 139 10.58 10.88 19.85
N ASN A 140 10.21 9.76 20.46
CA ASN A 140 11.08 8.93 21.29
C ASN A 140 11.59 7.75 20.47
N LEU A 141 12.90 7.69 20.25
CA LEU A 141 13.53 6.73 19.36
C LEU A 141 13.17 5.27 19.70
N THR A 142 13.28 4.89 20.97
CA THR A 142 13.03 3.51 21.40
C THR A 142 11.57 3.13 21.24
N LEU A 143 10.65 4.03 21.58
CA LEU A 143 9.22 3.79 21.45
C LEU A 143 8.79 3.69 19.98
N ASP A 144 9.30 4.58 19.14
CA ASP A 144 9.05 4.56 17.69
C ASP A 144 9.61 3.27 17.07
N PHE A 145 10.81 2.82 17.46
CA PHE A 145 11.39 1.57 16.96
C PHE A 145 10.64 0.32 17.43
N LEU A 146 10.14 0.32 18.67
CA LEU A 146 9.30 -0.76 19.18
C LEU A 146 7.99 -0.84 18.39
N TYR A 147 7.36 0.31 18.11
CA TYR A 147 6.18 0.37 17.25
C TYR A 147 6.48 -0.13 15.84
N ASN A 148 7.59 0.29 15.24
CA ASN A 148 7.99 -0.12 13.90
C ASN A 148 8.19 -1.63 13.80
N PHE A 149 8.84 -2.25 14.79
CA PHE A 149 8.97 -3.70 14.86
C PHE A 149 7.60 -4.39 14.89
N PHE A 150 6.68 -3.91 15.74
CA PHE A 150 5.30 -4.42 15.80
C PHE A 150 4.55 -4.23 14.48
N LEU A 151 4.69 -3.06 13.85
CA LEU A 151 4.07 -2.74 12.57
C LEU A 151 4.49 -3.74 11.49
N GLU A 152 5.79 -4.01 11.36
CA GLU A 152 6.33 -4.94 10.36
C GLU A 152 5.86 -6.37 10.56
N VAL A 153 5.89 -6.89 11.80
CA VAL A 153 5.42 -8.27 12.05
C VAL A 153 3.89 -8.38 11.89
N GLY A 154 3.15 -7.30 12.17
CA GLY A 154 1.72 -7.20 11.88
C GLY A 154 1.42 -7.17 10.39
N ALA A 155 2.18 -6.40 9.61
CA ALA A 155 2.11 -6.34 8.16
C ALA A 155 2.43 -7.70 7.53
N ARG A 156 3.49 -8.36 8.00
CA ARG A 156 3.84 -9.73 7.60
C ARG A 156 2.70 -10.71 7.89
N LEU A 157 2.05 -10.62 9.04
CA LEU A 157 0.92 -11.48 9.38
C LEU A 157 -0.27 -11.28 8.44
N ALA A 158 -0.58 -10.04 8.06
CA ALA A 158 -1.62 -9.75 7.07
C ALA A 158 -1.25 -10.33 5.70
N LYS A 159 -0.01 -10.12 5.24
CA LYS A 159 0.54 -10.68 3.98
C LYS A 159 0.46 -12.21 3.90
N MET A 160 0.57 -12.92 5.02
CA MET A 160 0.44 -14.38 5.07
C MET A 160 -1.02 -14.88 5.06
N ARG A 161 -1.98 -14.00 5.37
CA ARG A 161 -3.41 -14.35 5.47
C ARG A 161 -4.20 -14.02 4.21
N VAL A 162 -3.77 -12.99 3.49
CA VAL A 162 -4.22 -12.67 2.14
C VAL A 162 -3.67 -13.70 1.17
#